data_AF-A0A151WN46-F1
#
_entry.id   AF-A0A151WN46-F1
#
_cell.length_a   1.000
_cell.length_b   1.000
_cell.length_c   1.000
_cell.angle_alpha   90.00
_cell.angle_beta   90.00
_cell.angle_gamma   90.00
#
_symmetry.space_group_name_H-M   'P 1'
#
loop_
_entity.id
_entity.type
_entity.pdbx_description
1 polymer ?
#
loop_
_entity_poly.entity_id
_entity_poly.type
_entity_poly.pdbx_seq_one_letter_code
_entity_poly.pdbx_strand_id
1 'polypeptide(L)'
;MQGDEFTEDEVTSRIIQLESHESYSPVSSRAEMYYRARPGKLINCVIAASVYQQGHVSVVKGGYRDNYVRINYMTESGKADVFYVFVQTVKSEAVFVDENSRLGIVYEELPMRN
;
A
#
# COMPACT_ATOMS: atom_id res chain seq x y z
N MET A 1 -2.96 22.01 13.37
CA MET A 1 -2.53 20.61 13.45
C MET A 1 -2.27 20.29 14.91
N GLN A 2 -3.26 19.76 15.59
CA GLN A 2 -3.09 19.16 16.91
C GLN A 2 -3.38 17.69 16.67
N GLY A 3 -2.33 16.90 16.48
CA GLY A 3 -2.45 15.47 16.30
C GLY A 3 -2.74 14.84 17.65
N ASP A 4 -3.73 13.97 17.71
CA ASP A 4 -3.92 13.13 18.89
C ASP A 4 -2.64 12.31 19.09
N GLU A 5 -2.01 12.53 20.24
CA GLU A 5 -0.81 11.84 20.67
C GLU A 5 -1.25 10.50 21.26
N PHE A 6 -1.31 9.47 20.42
CA PHE A 6 -1.54 8.11 20.89
C PHE A 6 -0.37 7.69 21.77
N THR A 7 -0.64 7.36 23.03
CA THR A 7 0.37 6.89 23.97
C THR A 7 0.88 5.52 23.53
N GLU A 8 2.18 5.29 23.72
CA GLU A 8 2.89 4.07 23.28
C GLU A 8 2.23 2.76 23.79
N ASP A 9 1.45 2.83 24.88
CA ASP A 9 0.75 1.70 25.49
C ASP A 9 -0.56 1.30 24.78
N GLU A 10 -1.25 2.18 24.04
CA GLU A 10 -2.42 1.79 23.23
C GLU A 10 -2.04 1.17 21.88
N VAL A 11 -0.83 1.46 21.39
CA VAL A 11 -0.33 1.04 20.08
C VAL A 11 0.33 -0.34 20.14
N THR A 12 0.78 -0.75 21.33
CA THR A 12 1.50 -1.99 21.54
C THR A 12 0.53 -3.08 22.05
N SER A 13 0.16 -4.09 21.24
CA SER A 13 0.22 -5.51 21.67
C SER A 13 -0.58 -6.55 20.86
N ARG A 14 -1.73 -6.31 20.18
CA ARG A 14 -2.58 -7.48 19.80
C ARG A 14 -3.26 -7.67 18.43
N ILE A 15 -3.38 -6.74 17.47
CA ILE A 15 -4.36 -6.99 16.38
C ILE A 15 -3.83 -6.96 14.93
N ILE A 16 -2.65 -6.40 14.63
CA ILE A 16 -2.22 -6.24 13.22
C ILE A 16 -0.78 -6.69 12.99
N GLN A 17 -0.62 -7.94 12.51
CA GLN A 17 0.68 -8.45 12.05
C GLN A 17 0.98 -7.99 10.62
N LEU A 18 1.79 -6.94 10.47
CA LEU A 18 2.25 -6.42 9.19
C LEU A 18 3.55 -7.12 8.76
N GLU A 19 3.64 -7.50 7.48
CA GLU A 19 4.88 -7.97 6.84
C GLU A 19 5.10 -7.15 5.58
N SER A 20 6.27 -6.52 5.46
CA SER A 20 6.68 -5.74 4.29
C SER A 20 7.69 -6.49 3.44
N HIS A 21 7.63 -6.23 2.14
CA HIS A 21 8.60 -6.69 1.16
C HIS A 21 8.96 -5.53 0.23
N GLU A 22 10.24 -5.33 0.00
CA GLU A 22 10.77 -4.30 -0.89
C GLU A 22 11.65 -4.91 -1.96
N SER A 23 11.60 -4.32 -3.16
CA SER A 23 12.40 -4.77 -4.30
C SER A 23 12.72 -3.62 -5.24
N TYR A 24 13.89 -3.71 -5.84
CA TYR A 24 14.42 -2.79 -6.83
C TYR A 24 14.90 -3.62 -8.01
N SER A 25 14.46 -3.29 -9.23
CA SER A 25 14.95 -3.98 -10.42
C SER A 25 15.33 -3.00 -11.52
N PRO A 26 16.51 -3.16 -12.13
CA PRO A 26 16.87 -2.38 -13.29
C PRO A 26 15.97 -2.79 -14.47
N VAL A 27 15.43 -1.80 -15.16
CA VAL A 27 14.52 -1.99 -16.30
C VAL A 27 14.90 -1.04 -17.43
N SER A 28 14.80 -1.48 -18.68
CA SER A 28 15.14 -0.64 -19.86
C SER A 28 14.04 -0.62 -20.92
N SER A 29 12.98 -1.41 -20.74
CA SER A 29 11.88 -1.51 -21.68
C SER A 29 10.57 -1.77 -20.95
N ARG A 30 10.09 -3.01 -20.95
CA ARG A 30 8.88 -3.44 -20.25
C ARG A 30 9.24 -4.44 -19.17
N ALA A 31 8.58 -4.37 -18.04
CA ALA A 31 8.71 -5.35 -16.97
C ALA A 31 7.36 -5.60 -16.32
N GLU A 32 7.02 -6.86 -16.09
CA GLU A 32 5.89 -7.24 -15.27
C GLU A 32 6.43 -7.91 -14.00
N MET A 33 5.94 -7.47 -12.85
CA MET A 33 6.28 -8.02 -11.55
C MET A 33 5.05 -8.59 -10.87
N TYR A 34 5.27 -9.67 -10.14
CA TYR A 34 4.23 -10.42 -9.47
C TYR A 34 4.62 -10.68 -8.03
N TYR A 35 3.77 -10.24 -7.10
CA TYR A 35 3.94 -10.49 -5.67
C TYR A 35 2.72 -11.23 -5.14
N ARG A 36 2.95 -12.20 -4.26
CA ARG A 36 1.90 -13.00 -3.62
C ARG A 36 2.09 -12.95 -2.11
N ALA A 37 1.03 -12.63 -1.40
CA ALA A 37 1.00 -12.71 0.05
C ALA A 37 1.13 -14.17 0.51
N ARG A 38 1.74 -14.38 1.68
CA ARG A 38 1.78 -15.70 2.31
C ARG A 38 0.36 -16.20 2.64
N PRO A 39 0.14 -17.52 2.75
CA PRO A 39 -1.16 -18.07 3.15
C PRO A 39 -1.71 -17.41 4.43
N GLY A 40 -3.00 -17.09 4.44
CA GLY A 40 -3.68 -16.43 5.57
C GLY A 40 -3.42 -14.92 5.69
N LYS A 41 -2.67 -14.32 4.76
CA LYS A 41 -2.45 -12.88 4.68
C LYS A 41 -3.06 -12.28 3.42
N LEU A 42 -3.39 -11.01 3.49
CA LEU A 42 -3.85 -10.20 2.37
C LEU A 42 -2.95 -8.97 2.24
N ILE A 43 -2.86 -8.44 1.03
CA ILE A 43 -2.14 -7.20 0.77
C ILE A 43 -2.91 -6.03 1.39
N ASN A 44 -2.20 -5.22 2.18
CA ASN A 44 -2.71 -4.01 2.79
C ASN A 44 -2.30 -2.76 2.01
N CYS A 45 -1.07 -2.75 1.48
CA CYS A 45 -0.54 -1.60 0.75
C CYS A 45 0.39 -2.07 -0.36
N VAL A 46 0.35 -1.37 -1.48
CA VAL A 46 1.29 -1.53 -2.60
C VAL A 46 1.76 -0.14 -3.00
N ILE A 47 3.07 0.05 -3.01
CA ILE A 47 3.71 1.23 -3.58
C ILE A 47 4.58 0.74 -4.72
N ALA A 48 4.43 1.33 -5.90
CA ALA A 48 5.19 0.98 -7.06
C ALA A 48 5.60 2.27 -7.79
N ALA A 49 6.88 2.39 -8.14
CA ALA A 49 7.44 3.63 -8.64
C ALA A 49 8.54 3.42 -9.69
N SER A 50 8.57 4.30 -10.68
CA SER A 50 9.69 4.53 -11.57
C SER A 50 10.63 5.51 -10.86
N VAL A 51 11.78 5.03 -10.38
CA VAL A 51 12.65 5.80 -9.49
C VAL A 51 13.22 7.03 -10.19
N TYR A 52 13.64 6.89 -11.45
CA TYR A 52 14.17 7.99 -12.24
C TYR A 52 13.16 8.63 -13.19
N GLN A 53 11.86 8.29 -13.02
CA GLN A 53 10.76 8.87 -13.81
C GLN A 53 10.96 8.72 -15.32
N GLN A 54 11.51 7.58 -15.76
CA GLN A 54 11.75 7.27 -17.19
C GLN A 54 10.66 6.38 -17.80
N GLY A 55 9.61 6.10 -17.04
CA GLY A 55 8.49 5.32 -17.53
C GLY A 55 7.27 5.37 -16.61
N HIS A 56 6.23 4.69 -17.05
CA HIS A 56 4.98 4.56 -16.35
C HIS A 56 4.92 3.25 -15.56
N VAL A 57 4.40 3.34 -14.34
CA VAL A 57 4.08 2.19 -13.49
C VAL A 57 2.57 2.08 -13.32
N SER A 58 2.05 0.86 -13.40
CA SER A 58 0.62 0.60 -13.23
C SER A 58 0.38 -0.70 -12.48
N VAL A 59 -0.54 -0.68 -11.52
CA VAL A 59 -1.10 -1.91 -10.93
C VAL A 59 -2.16 -2.41 -11.90
N VAL A 60 -1.93 -3.57 -12.50
CA VAL A 60 -2.82 -4.12 -13.55
C VAL A 60 -3.80 -5.14 -13.01
N LYS A 61 -3.54 -5.73 -11.82
CA LYS A 61 -4.45 -6.70 -11.18
C LYS A 61 -4.13 -6.87 -9.69
N GLY A 62 -5.15 -7.15 -8.90
CA GLY A 62 -5.02 -7.45 -7.46
C GLY A 62 -4.74 -6.20 -6.62
N GLY A 63 -4.01 -6.37 -5.52
CA GLY A 63 -3.70 -5.27 -4.59
C GLY A 63 -4.49 -5.38 -3.29
N TYR A 64 -5.03 -4.26 -2.81
CA TYR A 64 -5.68 -4.18 -1.49
C TYR A 64 -6.72 -5.29 -1.27
N ARG A 65 -6.58 -6.00 -0.14
CA ARG A 65 -7.39 -7.16 0.26
C ARG A 65 -7.35 -8.37 -0.68
N ASP A 66 -6.46 -8.39 -1.66
CA ASP A 66 -6.18 -9.56 -2.48
C ASP A 66 -4.94 -10.30 -1.94
N ASN A 67 -4.73 -11.55 -2.36
CA ASN A 67 -3.57 -12.34 -2.00
C ASN A 67 -2.40 -12.17 -2.99
N TYR A 68 -2.57 -11.35 -4.03
CA TYR A 68 -1.53 -11.05 -5.01
C TYR A 68 -1.71 -9.67 -5.61
N VAL A 69 -0.63 -9.18 -6.21
CA VAL A 69 -0.65 -7.99 -7.05
C VAL A 69 0.26 -8.21 -8.26
N ARG A 70 -0.21 -7.73 -9.40
CA ARG A 70 0.56 -7.70 -10.64
C ARG A 70 0.75 -6.27 -11.08
N ILE A 71 1.99 -5.91 -11.33
CA ILE A 71 2.41 -4.53 -11.58
C ILE A 71 3.22 -4.51 -12.86
N ASN A 72 2.93 -3.54 -13.72
CA ASN A 72 3.60 -3.39 -15.00
C ASN A 72 4.37 -2.07 -15.01
N TYR A 73 5.58 -2.11 -15.55
CA TYR A 73 6.40 -0.96 -15.89
C TYR A 73 6.57 -0.89 -17.41
N MET A 74 6.45 0.31 -17.96
CA MET A 74 6.70 0.59 -19.36
C MET A 74 7.54 1.86 -19.50
N THR A 75 8.73 1.74 -20.09
CA THR A 75 9.56 2.91 -20.41
C THR A 75 8.87 3.81 -21.43
N GLU A 76 9.07 5.12 -21.28
CA GLU A 76 8.65 6.13 -22.26
C GLU A 76 9.81 6.57 -23.15
N SER A 77 11.03 6.63 -22.59
CA SER A 77 12.18 7.27 -23.22
C SER A 77 13.21 6.30 -23.80
N GLY A 78 13.00 4.98 -23.64
CA GLY A 78 13.97 3.95 -23.99
C GLY A 78 15.25 3.98 -23.13
N LYS A 79 15.26 4.81 -22.08
CA LYS A 79 16.35 4.91 -21.12
C LYS A 79 16.17 3.88 -20.01
N ALA A 80 17.29 3.45 -19.46
CA ALA A 80 17.29 2.61 -18.27
C ALA A 80 16.68 3.36 -17.08
N ASP A 81 15.99 2.61 -16.23
CA ASP A 81 15.37 3.06 -14.99
C ASP A 81 15.53 1.99 -13.91
N VAL A 82 15.13 2.32 -12.69
CA VAL A 82 14.94 1.38 -11.58
C VAL A 82 13.47 1.34 -11.25
N PHE A 83 12.89 0.14 -11.35
CA PHE A 83 11.53 -0.12 -10.93
C PHE A 83 11.54 -0.56 -9.46
N TYR A 84 10.92 0.25 -8.60
CA TYR A 84 10.76 0.00 -7.18
C TYR A 84 9.36 -0.53 -6.86
N VAL A 85 9.28 -1.56 -6.01
CA VAL A 85 8.02 -2.05 -5.46
C VAL A 85 8.16 -2.33 -3.97
N PHE A 86 7.24 -1.78 -3.18
CA PHE A 86 6.96 -2.13 -1.79
C PHE A 86 5.58 -2.76 -1.70
N VAL A 87 5.50 -3.90 -1.01
CA VAL A 87 4.24 -4.59 -0.70
C VAL A 87 4.17 -4.82 0.79
N GLN A 88 3.09 -4.35 1.40
CA GLN A 88 2.75 -4.66 2.78
C GLN A 88 1.58 -5.64 2.80
N THR A 89 1.70 -6.67 3.62
CA THR A 89 0.64 -7.65 3.87
C THR A 89 0.25 -7.65 5.34
N VAL A 90 -0.98 -8.01 5.61
CA VAL A 90 -1.55 -8.12 6.94
C VAL A 90 -2.22 -9.48 7.09
N LYS A 91 -2.19 -10.05 8.30
CA LYS A 91 -2.97 -11.24 8.61
C LYS A 91 -4.46 -10.95 8.41
N SER A 92 -5.15 -11.82 7.68
CA SER A 92 -6.60 -11.73 7.51
C SER A 92 -7.27 -12.19 8.80
N GLU A 93 -7.48 -11.29 9.75
CA GLU A 93 -8.36 -11.53 10.88
C GLU A 93 -9.73 -10.93 10.58
N ALA A 94 -10.81 -11.68 10.84
CA ALA A 94 -12.15 -11.16 10.77
C ALA A 94 -12.31 -10.14 11.90
N VAL A 95 -12.19 -8.86 11.58
CA VAL A 95 -12.55 -7.78 12.51
C VAL A 95 -14.09 -7.79 12.57
N PHE A 96 -14.63 -8.42 13.61
CA PHE A 96 -16.04 -8.25 13.96
C PHE A 96 -16.21 -6.84 14.50
N VAL A 97 -16.69 -5.94 13.66
CA VAL A 97 -17.09 -4.60 14.04
C VAL A 97 -18.50 -4.73 14.60
N ASP A 98 -18.67 -4.58 15.92
CA ASP A 98 -19.98 -4.49 16.55
C ASP A 98 -20.74 -3.29 15.92
N GLU A 99 -22.01 -3.48 15.56
CA GLU A 99 -22.82 -2.49 14.83
C GLU A 99 -22.96 -1.15 15.58
N ASN A 100 -22.60 -1.11 16.87
CA ASN A 100 -22.56 0.10 17.69
C ASN A 100 -21.27 0.92 17.59
N SER A 101 -20.24 0.42 16.93
CA SER A 101 -18.99 1.17 16.70
C SER A 101 -19.15 2.08 15.49
N ARG A 102 -19.74 3.26 15.72
CA ARG A 102 -19.80 4.35 14.74
C ARG A 102 -18.36 4.76 14.37
N LEU A 103 -17.85 4.27 13.25
CA LEU A 103 -16.73 4.88 12.54
C LEU A 103 -17.19 6.25 12.02
N GLY A 104 -17.15 7.25 12.90
CA GLY A 104 -17.42 8.64 12.55
C GLY A 104 -16.28 9.15 11.66
N ILE A 105 -16.51 9.19 10.34
CA ILE A 105 -15.70 10.04 9.49
C ILE A 105 -16.11 11.48 9.82
N VAL A 106 -15.31 12.16 10.63
CA VAL A 106 -15.46 13.59 10.90
C VAL A 106 -14.87 14.32 9.70
N TYR A 107 -15.73 14.77 8.78
CA TYR A 107 -15.36 15.82 7.85
C TYR A 107 -15.35 17.13 8.65
N GLU A 108 -14.17 17.64 8.99
CA GLU A 108 -14.04 19.00 9.50
C GLU A 108 -14.41 19.96 8.36
N GLU A 109 -15.55 20.66 8.49
CA GLU A 109 -15.92 21.73 7.55
C GLU A 109 -14.94 22.90 7.71
N LEU A 110 -14.18 23.20 6.66
CA LEU A 110 -13.32 24.38 6.62
C LEU A 110 -14.18 25.65 6.61
N PRO A 111 -14.02 26.60 7.55
CA PRO A 111 -14.80 27.82 7.54
C PRO A 111 -14.38 28.72 6.38
N MET A 112 -15.32 28.98 5.46
CA MET A 112 -15.21 30.03 4.45
C MET A 112 -15.23 31.38 5.16
N ARG A 113 -14.08 32.08 5.19
CA ARG A 113 -13.98 33.46 5.67
C ARG A 113 -14.49 34.41 4.58
N ASN A 114 -15.51 35.21 4.91
CA ASN A 114 -15.83 36.47 4.23
C ASN A 114 -14.91 37.58 4.73
#